data_AF-A0A060Z801-F1
#
_entry.id   AF-A0A060Z801-F1
#
_cell.length_a   1.000
_cell.length_b   1.000
_cell.length_c   1.000
_cell.angle_alpha   90.00
_cell.angle_beta   90.00
_cell.angle_gamma   90.00
#
_symmetry.space_group_name_H-M   'P 1'
#
loop_
_entity.id
_entity.type
_entity.pdbx_description
1 polymer ?
#
loop_
_entity_poly.entity_id
_entity_poly.type
_entity_poly.pdbx_seq_one_letter_code
_entity_poly.pdbx_strand_id
1 'polypeptide(L)'
;PSQYQLLSLDSSLSVPVSAAFPIRPSISCWFLCSSVHRSLHYGLYNSLYEWFNPLYLADKKNNFTTQDFVLKKLLPELYDMVLSYKPELIWSDGDWEAPDTYWNSTEFLAWLYNDSPVKDVIVTNDRWGAGCYCKHGGYYNCADKYTPGELPKHKWEKCQSVDTQSWGYRRTMRLSELMDLPSIVQVRENPRTALIHPCTLVR
;
A
#
# COMPACT_ATOMS: atom_id res chain seq x y z
N PRO A 1 8.50 -7.87 45.41
CA PRO A 1 7.79 -6.62 45.77
C PRO A 1 8.51 -5.43 45.12
N SER A 2 8.01 -5.06 43.95
CA SER A 2 8.43 -3.92 43.13
C SER A 2 8.08 -2.60 43.81
N GLN A 3 8.99 -1.63 43.76
CA GLN A 3 8.63 -0.22 43.86
C GLN A 3 9.13 0.49 42.61
N TYR A 4 8.16 1.00 41.85
CA TYR A 4 8.33 1.81 40.66
C TYR A 4 8.65 3.25 41.08
N GLN A 5 9.69 3.82 40.47
CA GLN A 5 10.08 5.21 40.63
C GLN A 5 9.38 6.04 39.54
N LEU A 6 8.56 6.99 39.96
CA LEU A 6 7.94 8.02 39.12
C LEU A 6 9.02 8.97 38.59
N LEU A 7 9.11 9.13 37.27
CA LEU A 7 9.77 10.27 36.65
C LEU A 7 8.70 11.15 36.02
N SER A 8 8.58 12.36 36.58
CA SER A 8 7.79 13.49 36.11
C SER A 8 8.23 13.90 34.71
N LEU A 9 7.30 13.93 33.75
CA LEU A 9 7.51 14.57 32.46
C LEU A 9 7.28 16.08 32.59
N ASP A 10 8.34 16.81 32.29
CA ASP A 10 8.43 18.26 32.28
C ASP A 10 7.47 18.88 31.26
N SER A 11 6.75 19.90 31.71
CA SER A 11 5.75 20.64 30.96
C SER A 11 6.41 21.77 30.17
N SER A 12 7.03 21.48 29.03
CA SER A 12 7.50 22.53 28.12
C SER A 12 7.72 22.04 26.70
N LEU A 13 6.64 21.80 25.94
CA LEU A 13 6.67 21.79 24.48
C LEU A 13 5.29 22.23 23.96
N SER A 14 5.13 23.54 23.87
CA SER A 14 4.04 24.19 23.15
C SER A 14 4.17 23.90 21.65
N VAL A 15 3.31 23.03 21.12
CA VAL A 15 3.15 22.83 19.67
C VAL A 15 2.23 23.93 19.15
N PRO A 16 2.62 24.72 18.14
CA PRO A 16 1.71 25.70 17.56
C PRO A 16 0.61 24.98 16.78
N VAL A 17 -0.63 25.24 17.20
CA VAL A 17 -1.86 24.89 16.49
C VAL A 17 -1.98 25.81 15.27
N SER A 18 -1.42 25.43 14.12
CA SER A 18 -1.94 25.83 12.81
C SER A 18 -1.25 25.08 11.67
N ALA A 19 -1.92 24.07 11.13
CA ALA A 19 -1.72 23.64 9.76
C ALA A 19 -3.07 23.13 9.24
N ALA A 20 -3.98 24.06 8.98
CA ALA A 20 -5.13 23.78 8.15
C ALA A 20 -4.62 23.51 6.72
N PHE A 21 -4.48 22.24 6.37
CA PHE A 21 -4.19 21.84 5.00
C PHE A 21 -5.49 21.95 4.18
N PRO A 22 -5.52 22.74 3.10
CA PRO A 22 -6.69 22.82 2.23
C PRO A 22 -6.89 21.48 1.53
N ILE A 23 -8.09 20.92 1.65
CA ILE A 23 -8.52 19.69 0.99
C ILE A 23 -8.48 19.93 -0.53
N ARG A 24 -7.45 19.41 -1.20
CA ARG A 24 -7.44 19.19 -2.64
C ARG A 24 -7.97 17.78 -2.93
N PRO A 25 -8.81 17.57 -3.95
CA PRO A 25 -9.65 16.36 -4.08
C PRO A 25 -8.92 15.13 -4.65
N SER A 26 -7.65 14.90 -4.32
CA SER A 26 -6.97 13.64 -4.60
C SER A 26 -6.75 12.91 -3.28
N ILE A 27 -7.62 11.94 -2.97
CA ILE A 27 -7.46 11.06 -1.81
C ILE A 27 -6.41 10.01 -2.20
N SER A 28 -5.13 10.40 -2.16
CA SER A 28 -4.05 9.43 -2.03
C SER A 28 -4.00 9.03 -0.56
N CYS A 29 -3.99 7.73 -0.27
CA CYS A 29 -3.94 7.22 1.10
C CYS A 29 -2.52 7.44 1.65
N TRP A 30 -2.28 8.60 2.27
CA TRP A 30 -1.01 8.95 2.88
C TRP A 30 -0.86 8.28 4.24
N PHE A 31 -0.03 7.23 4.35
CA PHE A 31 0.46 6.76 5.65
C PHE A 31 1.84 7.36 5.91
N LEU A 32 1.89 8.54 6.53
CA LEU A 32 3.10 9.01 7.21
C LEU A 32 3.17 8.37 8.59
N CYS A 33 4.10 7.46 8.80
CA CYS A 33 4.48 7.01 10.15
C CYS A 33 5.80 7.69 10.53
N SER A 34 5.73 8.87 11.14
CA SER A 34 6.90 9.48 11.78
C SER A 34 6.96 8.98 13.23
N SER A 35 7.79 7.96 13.48
CA SER A 35 8.12 7.52 14.83
C SER A 35 9.61 7.78 15.07
N VAL A 36 9.91 8.64 16.05
CA VAL A 36 11.24 9.21 16.35
C VAL A 36 12.27 8.16 16.81
N HIS A 37 11.90 6.88 16.90
CA HIS A 37 12.74 5.82 17.45
C HIS A 37 12.90 4.55 16.58
N ARG A 38 12.43 4.53 15.33
CA ARG A 38 12.61 3.36 14.43
C ARG A 38 12.90 3.78 12.99
N SER A 39 13.83 3.08 12.35
CA SER A 39 14.05 3.12 10.90
C SER A 39 12.90 2.43 10.19
N LEU A 40 11.84 3.19 9.90
CA LEU A 40 10.70 2.72 9.12
C LEU A 40 10.96 3.01 7.64
N HIS A 41 10.68 2.02 6.79
CA HIS A 41 10.68 2.19 5.34
C HIS A 41 9.32 2.71 4.88
N TYR A 42 9.34 3.69 3.99
CA TYR A 42 8.13 4.39 3.55
C TYR A 42 7.61 3.83 2.23
N GLY A 43 6.30 3.59 2.17
CA GLY A 43 5.61 3.05 0.99
C GLY A 43 4.32 3.79 0.69
N LEU A 44 3.87 3.68 -0.56
CA LEU A 44 2.68 4.34 -1.08
C LEU A 44 1.71 3.34 -1.69
N TYR A 45 0.42 3.50 -1.36
CA TYR A 45 -0.67 2.78 -2.00
C TYR A 45 -1.23 3.64 -3.15
N ASN A 46 -1.46 3.02 -4.30
CA ASN A 46 -2.10 3.65 -5.45
C ASN A 46 -3.18 2.74 -6.05
N SER A 47 -4.35 3.31 -6.34
CA SER A 47 -5.39 2.64 -7.14
C SER A 47 -5.20 3.01 -8.60
N LEU A 48 -5.00 2.02 -9.47
CA LEU A 48 -4.81 2.25 -10.91
C LEU A 48 -6.04 2.86 -11.56
N TYR A 49 -7.24 2.60 -11.04
CA TYR A 49 -8.49 3.11 -11.58
C TYR A 49 -9.17 4.11 -10.64
N GLU A 50 -10.00 4.97 -11.24
CA GLU A 50 -10.84 5.93 -10.52
C GLU A 50 -12.31 5.75 -10.94
N TRP A 51 -13.16 5.32 -9.99
CA TRP A 51 -14.57 4.96 -10.24
C TRP A 51 -15.37 5.97 -11.06
N PHE A 52 -15.15 7.26 -10.83
CA PHE A 52 -15.97 8.34 -11.39
C PHE A 52 -15.19 9.26 -12.33
N ASN A 53 -13.95 8.91 -12.69
CA ASN A 53 -13.18 9.74 -13.60
C ASN A 53 -13.77 9.63 -15.03
N PRO A 54 -14.15 10.74 -15.68
CA PRO A 54 -14.74 10.71 -17.01
C PRO A 54 -13.86 10.04 -18.07
N LEU A 55 -12.54 10.21 -17.98
CA LEU A 55 -11.59 9.57 -18.90
C LEU A 55 -11.58 8.05 -18.69
N TYR A 56 -11.56 7.60 -17.44
CA TYR A 56 -11.59 6.18 -17.12
C TYR A 56 -12.90 5.53 -17.61
N LEU A 57 -14.03 6.19 -17.36
CA LEU A 57 -15.33 5.73 -17.83
C LEU A 57 -15.43 5.70 -19.36
N ALA A 58 -14.78 6.65 -20.05
CA ALA A 58 -14.72 6.67 -21.52
C ALA A 58 -13.88 5.49 -22.06
N ASP A 59 -12.69 5.27 -21.50
CA ASP A 59 -11.84 4.13 -21.89
C ASP A 59 -12.51 2.80 -21.60
N LYS A 60 -13.16 2.67 -20.42
CA LYS A 60 -13.94 1.48 -20.04
C LYS A 60 -15.10 1.24 -21.00
N LYS A 61 -15.85 2.28 -21.37
CA LYS A 61 -16.93 2.18 -22.38
C LYS A 61 -16.39 1.74 -23.74
N ASN A 62 -15.13 2.07 -24.04
CA ASN A 62 -14.42 1.67 -25.24
C ASN A 62 -13.61 0.37 -25.07
N ASN A 63 -13.98 -0.49 -24.11
CA ASN A 63 -13.35 -1.78 -23.83
C ASN A 63 -11.83 -1.69 -23.61
N PHE A 64 -11.35 -0.59 -23.03
CA PHE A 64 -9.93 -0.34 -22.76
C PHE A 64 -9.03 -0.36 -24.00
N THR A 65 -9.60 -0.07 -25.18
CA THR A 65 -8.84 0.06 -26.44
C THR A 65 -8.20 1.44 -26.62
N THR A 66 -8.75 2.45 -25.93
CA THR A 66 -8.12 3.77 -25.74
C THR A 66 -7.47 3.83 -24.36
N GLN A 67 -6.46 4.68 -24.20
CA GLN A 67 -5.66 4.85 -22.97
C GLN A 67 -5.62 6.31 -22.52
N ASP A 68 -6.68 7.08 -22.79
CA ASP A 68 -6.73 8.51 -22.49
C ASP A 68 -6.58 8.78 -20.99
N PHE A 69 -7.23 7.98 -20.15
CA PHE A 69 -7.09 8.05 -18.70
C PHE A 69 -5.66 7.74 -18.26
N VAL A 70 -5.06 6.71 -18.86
CA VAL A 70 -3.73 6.25 -18.47
C VAL A 70 -2.67 7.30 -18.78
N LEU A 71 -2.71 7.85 -19.99
CA LEU A 71 -1.73 8.83 -20.46
C LEU A 71 -1.91 10.22 -19.82
N LYS A 72 -3.16 10.65 -19.57
CA LYS A 72 -3.44 12.03 -19.12
C LYS A 72 -3.56 12.16 -17.61
N LYS A 73 -3.78 11.06 -16.89
CA LYS A 73 -4.10 11.07 -15.45
C LYS A 73 -3.24 10.07 -14.67
N LEU A 74 -3.36 8.77 -14.94
CA LEU A 74 -2.72 7.75 -14.10
C LEU A 74 -1.18 7.83 -14.13
N LEU A 75 -0.57 7.74 -15.32
CA LEU A 75 0.89 7.71 -15.43
C LEU A 75 1.52 9.00 -14.91
N PRO A 76 1.11 10.21 -15.34
CA PRO A 76 1.69 11.44 -14.80
C PRO A 76 1.69 11.50 -13.27
N GLU A 77 0.64 11.01 -12.62
CA GLU A 77 0.57 10.95 -11.15
C GLU A 77 1.49 9.90 -10.54
N LEU A 78 1.63 8.72 -11.15
CA LEU A 78 2.58 7.71 -10.70
C LEU A 78 4.03 8.20 -10.81
N TYR A 79 4.40 8.85 -11.92
CA TYR A 79 5.72 9.44 -12.09
C TYR A 79 5.96 10.57 -11.07
N ASP A 80 5.01 11.49 -10.91
CA ASP A 80 5.11 12.58 -9.94
C ASP A 80 5.23 12.05 -8.50
N MET A 81 4.48 10.99 -8.16
CA MET A 81 4.55 10.33 -6.87
C MET A 81 5.94 9.78 -6.57
N VAL A 82 6.56 9.10 -7.54
CA VAL A 82 7.91 8.56 -7.40
C VAL A 82 8.93 9.69 -7.25
N LEU A 83 8.85 10.72 -8.08
CA LEU A 83 9.80 11.83 -8.10
C LEU A 83 9.71 12.70 -6.84
N SER A 84 8.49 12.96 -6.37
CA SER A 84 8.21 13.85 -5.24
C SER A 84 8.48 13.18 -3.90
N TYR A 85 8.06 11.92 -3.72
CA TYR A 85 8.08 11.27 -2.41
C TYR A 85 9.17 10.21 -2.26
N LYS A 86 9.76 9.74 -3.36
CA LYS A 86 10.82 8.73 -3.37
C LYS A 86 10.48 7.53 -2.46
N PRO A 87 9.32 6.87 -2.68
CA PRO A 87 8.93 5.74 -1.86
C PRO A 87 9.88 4.55 -2.06
N GLU A 88 9.96 3.68 -1.06
CA GLU A 88 10.65 2.39 -1.16
C GLU A 88 9.68 1.25 -1.48
N LEU A 89 8.37 1.52 -1.48
CA LEU A 89 7.32 0.58 -1.90
C LEU A 89 6.24 1.31 -2.68
N ILE A 90 5.82 0.76 -3.81
CA ILE A 90 4.53 1.10 -4.43
C ILE A 90 3.63 -0.13 -4.41
N TRP A 91 2.52 0.00 -3.70
CA TRP A 91 1.45 -0.99 -3.60
C TRP A 91 0.32 -0.60 -4.54
N SER A 92 0.26 -1.26 -5.70
CA SER A 92 -0.79 -1.03 -6.69
C SER A 92 -2.06 -1.82 -6.34
N ASP A 93 -3.23 -1.27 -6.63
CA ASP A 93 -4.52 -1.96 -6.58
C ASP A 93 -5.41 -1.53 -7.75
N GLY A 94 -6.57 -2.16 -7.89
CA GLY A 94 -7.57 -1.64 -8.82
C GLY A 94 -7.34 -2.04 -10.27
N ASP A 95 -6.52 -3.06 -10.47
CA ASP A 95 -6.05 -3.51 -11.77
C ASP A 95 -6.97 -4.54 -12.44
N TRP A 96 -7.95 -5.09 -11.70
CA TRP A 96 -8.75 -6.25 -12.12
C TRP A 96 -9.65 -6.03 -13.34
N GLU A 97 -9.97 -4.80 -13.74
CA GLU A 97 -10.87 -4.53 -14.87
C GLU A 97 -10.15 -4.53 -16.23
N ALA A 98 -8.82 -4.38 -16.26
CA ALA A 98 -8.08 -4.20 -17.51
C ALA A 98 -6.69 -4.86 -17.47
N PRO A 99 -6.16 -5.31 -18.63
CA PRO A 99 -4.84 -5.94 -18.69
C PRO A 99 -3.71 -4.95 -18.42
N ASP A 100 -2.52 -5.47 -18.09
CA ASP A 100 -1.28 -4.71 -17.89
C ASP A 100 -0.92 -3.81 -19.10
N THR A 101 -1.31 -4.24 -20.31
CA THR A 101 -1.12 -3.48 -21.54
C THR A 101 -1.93 -2.19 -21.57
N TYR A 102 -3.18 -2.18 -21.06
CA TYR A 102 -3.98 -0.96 -20.96
C TYR A 102 -3.40 -0.02 -19.90
N TRP A 103 -2.99 -0.54 -18.74
CA TRP A 103 -2.38 0.28 -17.69
C TRP A 103 -1.01 0.83 -18.06
N ASN A 104 -0.41 0.31 -19.12
CA ASN A 104 0.99 0.54 -19.49
C ASN A 104 1.96 0.25 -18.33
N SER A 105 1.64 -0.79 -17.56
CA SER A 105 2.38 -1.15 -16.36
C SER A 105 3.80 -1.58 -16.67
N THR A 106 4.01 -2.28 -17.80
CA THR A 106 5.34 -2.78 -18.19
C THR A 106 6.32 -1.65 -18.44
N GLU A 107 5.92 -0.58 -19.14
CA GLU A 107 6.80 0.57 -19.37
C GLU A 107 7.06 1.35 -18.09
N PHE A 108 6.03 1.58 -17.27
CA PHE A 108 6.19 2.26 -15.98
C PHE A 108 7.14 1.49 -15.05
N LEU A 109 6.96 0.17 -14.91
CA LEU A 109 7.81 -0.66 -14.07
C LEU A 109 9.24 -0.75 -14.62
N ALA A 110 9.41 -0.80 -15.94
CA ALA A 110 10.73 -0.77 -16.55
C ALA A 110 11.47 0.53 -16.21
N TRP A 111 10.81 1.69 -16.33
CA TRP A 111 11.37 2.96 -15.88
C TRP A 111 11.64 2.97 -14.38
N LEU A 112 10.72 2.44 -13.57
CA LEU A 112 10.82 2.43 -12.11
C LEU A 112 12.09 1.70 -11.64
N TYR A 113 12.41 0.56 -12.24
CA TYR A 113 13.55 -0.27 -11.85
C TYR A 113 14.86 0.07 -12.59
N ASN A 114 14.82 0.77 -13.72
CA ASN A 114 16.04 1.10 -14.48
C ASN A 114 16.52 2.54 -14.27
N ASP A 115 15.60 3.50 -14.24
CA ASP A 115 15.91 4.93 -14.42
C ASP A 115 15.44 5.81 -13.26
N SER A 116 14.48 5.36 -12.46
CA SER A 116 13.93 6.16 -11.36
C SER A 116 14.97 6.48 -10.26
N PRO A 117 14.79 7.56 -9.49
CA PRO A 117 15.68 7.90 -8.38
C PRO A 117 15.64 6.92 -7.21
N VAL A 118 14.71 5.95 -7.23
CA VAL A 118 14.49 4.95 -6.17
C VAL A 118 14.75 3.52 -6.64
N LYS A 119 15.28 3.33 -7.84
CA LYS A 119 15.47 2.02 -8.49
C LYS A 119 16.20 0.96 -7.65
N ASP A 120 17.11 1.40 -6.77
CA ASP A 120 17.92 0.50 -5.95
C ASP A 120 17.19 -0.01 -4.69
N VAL A 121 16.08 0.63 -4.32
CA VAL A 121 15.35 0.35 -3.05
C VAL A 121 13.87 0.03 -3.26
N ILE A 122 13.28 0.51 -4.36
CA ILE A 122 11.85 0.37 -4.63
C ILE A 122 11.46 -1.10 -4.81
N VAL A 123 10.32 -1.47 -4.23
CA VAL A 123 9.65 -2.75 -4.48
C VAL A 123 8.19 -2.55 -4.86
N THR A 124 7.64 -3.48 -5.63
CA THR A 124 6.23 -3.46 -6.07
C THR A 124 5.56 -4.81 -5.88
N ASN A 125 4.25 -4.79 -5.62
CA ASN A 125 3.41 -5.99 -5.53
C ASN A 125 3.05 -6.56 -6.92
N ASP A 126 2.13 -7.53 -6.96
CA ASP A 126 1.72 -8.28 -8.16
C ASP A 126 0.38 -7.84 -8.78
N ARG A 127 -0.07 -6.62 -8.48
CA ARG A 127 -1.38 -6.06 -8.90
C ARG A 127 -1.24 -4.95 -9.93
N TRP A 128 -0.61 -5.28 -11.05
CA TRP A 128 -0.32 -4.33 -12.14
C TRP A 128 -1.10 -4.63 -13.43
N GLY A 129 -2.11 -5.48 -13.36
CA GLY A 129 -2.99 -5.78 -14.49
C GLY A 129 -3.77 -7.07 -14.28
N ALA A 130 -4.95 -7.14 -14.88
CA ALA A 130 -5.77 -8.34 -14.87
C ALA A 130 -4.96 -9.57 -15.35
N GLY A 131 -4.85 -10.57 -14.47
CA GLY A 131 -4.11 -11.80 -14.73
C GLY A 131 -2.65 -11.82 -14.23
N CYS A 132 -2.15 -10.74 -13.62
CA CYS A 132 -0.78 -10.64 -13.07
C CYS A 132 -0.60 -11.25 -11.67
N TYR A 133 -1.70 -11.42 -10.94
CA TYR A 133 -1.73 -11.95 -9.58
C TYR A 133 -1.00 -13.30 -9.49
N CYS A 134 -0.14 -13.46 -8.48
CA CYS A 134 0.74 -14.61 -8.25
C CYS A 134 1.72 -14.95 -9.39
N LYS A 135 1.94 -14.06 -10.38
CA LYS A 135 2.79 -14.34 -11.55
C LYS A 135 3.87 -13.30 -11.77
N HIS A 136 3.53 -12.02 -11.61
CA HIS A 136 4.40 -10.90 -11.97
C HIS A 136 4.39 -9.85 -10.85
N GLY A 137 5.53 -9.62 -10.21
CA GLY A 137 5.70 -8.61 -9.16
C GLY A 137 6.99 -8.83 -8.37
N GLY A 138 7.48 -7.80 -7.67
CA GLY A 138 8.65 -7.93 -6.78
C GLY A 138 8.36 -8.83 -5.57
N TYR A 139 7.08 -8.92 -5.19
CA TYR A 139 6.55 -9.90 -4.25
C TYR A 139 5.07 -10.18 -4.57
N TYR A 140 4.54 -11.28 -4.06
CA TYR A 140 3.18 -11.71 -4.35
C TYR A 140 2.22 -11.40 -3.22
N ASN A 141 1.11 -10.77 -3.54
CA ASN A 141 -0.04 -10.66 -2.67
C ASN A 141 -1.11 -11.70 -3.03
N CYS A 142 -1.20 -12.13 -4.30
CA CYS A 142 -2.06 -13.21 -4.80
C CYS A 142 -3.58 -13.03 -4.70
N ALA A 143 -4.09 -12.66 -3.53
CA ALA A 143 -5.49 -12.38 -3.25
C ALA A 143 -5.62 -11.54 -1.99
N ASP A 144 -6.76 -10.89 -1.80
CA ASP A 144 -7.08 -10.23 -0.55
C ASP A 144 -6.99 -11.22 0.62
N LYS A 145 -6.26 -10.82 1.66
CA LYS A 145 -6.06 -11.61 2.89
C LYS A 145 -5.40 -12.98 2.66
N TYR A 146 -4.67 -13.13 1.54
CA TYR A 146 -3.99 -14.36 1.15
C TYR A 146 -3.09 -14.90 2.26
N THR A 147 -3.22 -16.20 2.53
CA THR A 147 -2.34 -16.95 3.42
C THR A 147 -1.90 -18.20 2.66
N PRO A 148 -0.60 -18.34 2.34
CA PRO A 148 -0.12 -19.49 1.62
C PRO A 148 -0.23 -20.75 2.50
N GLY A 149 -0.66 -21.86 1.90
CA GLY A 149 -0.80 -23.14 2.61
C GLY A 149 0.53 -23.85 2.85
N GLU A 150 1.54 -23.54 2.04
CA GLU A 150 2.91 -24.02 2.15
C GLU A 150 3.88 -22.85 2.01
N LEU A 151 5.15 -23.03 2.38
CA LEU A 151 6.14 -21.97 2.29
C LEU A 151 6.39 -21.61 0.80
N PRO A 152 6.03 -20.39 0.36
CA PRO A 152 6.19 -20.01 -1.04
C PRO A 152 7.67 -19.81 -1.39
N LYS A 153 8.03 -20.17 -2.62
CA LYS A 153 9.40 -20.00 -3.15
C LYS A 153 9.71 -18.55 -3.51
N HIS A 154 8.68 -17.73 -3.71
CA HIS A 154 8.79 -16.32 -4.02
C HIS A 154 8.44 -15.47 -2.79
N LYS A 155 9.00 -14.27 -2.70
CA LYS A 155 8.62 -13.30 -1.66
C LYS A 155 7.13 -12.99 -1.78
N TRP A 156 6.48 -12.76 -0.65
CA TRP A 156 5.03 -12.54 -0.59
C TRP A 156 4.65 -11.65 0.60
N GLU A 157 3.44 -11.08 0.55
CA GLU A 157 2.90 -10.19 1.58
C GLU A 157 1.45 -10.53 1.89
N LYS A 158 1.11 -10.58 3.18
CA LYS A 158 -0.27 -10.60 3.66
C LYS A 158 -0.69 -9.23 4.16
N CYS A 159 -1.68 -8.63 3.51
CA CYS A 159 -2.44 -7.52 4.05
C CYS A 159 -3.67 -8.07 4.79
N GLN A 160 -3.97 -7.56 5.98
CA GLN A 160 -5.11 -7.98 6.78
C GLN A 160 -5.76 -6.79 7.46
N SER A 161 -7.10 -6.80 7.53
CA SER A 161 -7.89 -5.80 8.26
C SER A 161 -8.27 -6.33 9.65
N VAL A 162 -8.28 -5.45 10.65
CA VAL A 162 -8.78 -5.79 12.00
C VAL A 162 -10.31 -5.86 12.00
N ASP A 163 -10.97 -4.94 11.29
CA ASP A 163 -12.38 -5.06 10.95
C ASP A 163 -12.53 -6.16 9.89
N THR A 164 -13.28 -7.21 10.21
CA THR A 164 -13.49 -8.34 9.30
C THR A 164 -14.26 -7.95 8.04
N GLN A 165 -15.03 -6.85 8.08
CA GLN A 165 -15.93 -6.42 6.99
C GLN A 165 -15.42 -5.23 6.17
N SER A 166 -14.32 -4.57 6.56
CA SER A 166 -13.86 -3.37 5.84
C SER A 166 -12.36 -3.13 6.00
N TRP A 167 -11.76 -2.58 4.94
CA TRP A 167 -10.44 -1.97 4.96
C TRP A 167 -10.47 -0.54 5.49
N GLY A 168 -11.56 0.19 5.24
CA GLY A 168 -11.78 1.56 5.67
C GLY A 168 -12.56 1.67 6.98
N TYR A 169 -12.65 2.88 7.52
CA TYR A 169 -13.37 3.17 8.75
C TYR A 169 -14.87 2.88 8.64
N ARG A 170 -15.41 2.16 9.63
CA ARG A 170 -16.84 1.89 9.80
C ARG A 170 -17.34 2.37 11.16
N ARG A 171 -18.19 3.40 11.15
CA ARG A 171 -18.80 3.94 12.38
C ARG A 171 -19.72 2.94 13.09
N THR A 172 -20.33 2.02 12.34
CA THR A 172 -21.31 1.04 12.82
C THR A 172 -20.69 -0.32 13.16
N MET A 173 -19.36 -0.40 13.23
CA MET A 173 -18.61 -1.62 13.52
C MET A 173 -18.99 -2.20 14.89
N ARG A 174 -19.26 -3.50 14.94
CA ARG A 174 -19.55 -4.23 16.18
C ARG A 174 -18.29 -4.94 16.67
N LEU A 175 -18.17 -5.14 17.99
CA LEU A 175 -17.03 -5.86 18.57
C LEU A 175 -16.88 -7.30 18.04
N SER A 176 -18.00 -7.97 17.74
CA SER A 176 -18.01 -9.30 17.13
C SER A 176 -17.49 -9.34 15.69
N GLU A 177 -17.31 -8.17 15.06
CA GLU A 177 -16.80 -8.01 13.70
C GLU A 177 -15.30 -7.67 13.71
N LEU A 178 -14.69 -7.58 14.89
CA LEU A 178 -13.25 -7.41 15.05
C LEU A 178 -12.56 -8.77 15.10
N MET A 179 -11.38 -8.84 14.49
CA MET A 179 -10.48 -9.96 14.67
C MET A 179 -10.05 -10.06 16.13
N ASP A 180 -10.08 -11.26 16.68
CA ASP A 180 -9.63 -11.53 18.04
C ASP A 180 -8.10 -11.53 18.12
N LEU A 181 -7.58 -11.22 19.31
CA LEU A 181 -6.14 -11.12 19.55
C LEU A 181 -5.38 -12.41 19.18
N PRO A 182 -5.86 -13.62 19.52
CA PRO A 182 -5.21 -14.86 19.11
C PRO A 182 -5.03 -14.98 17.59
N SER A 183 -6.04 -14.64 16.79
CA SER A 183 -5.94 -14.68 15.33
C SER A 183 -4.90 -13.69 14.80
N ILE A 184 -4.78 -12.51 15.42
CA ILE A 184 -3.75 -11.51 15.04
C ILE A 184 -2.34 -12.03 15.35
N VAL A 185 -2.13 -12.60 16.54
CA VAL A 185 -0.83 -13.09 16.99
C VAL A 185 -0.40 -14.35 16.24
N GLN A 186 -1.32 -15.29 16.01
CA GLN A 186 -1.03 -16.56 15.34
C GLN A 186 -0.54 -16.35 13.90
N VAL A 187 -1.04 -15.34 13.20
CA VAL A 187 -0.55 -14.98 11.87
C VAL A 187 0.92 -14.56 11.94
N ARG A 188 1.38 -13.91 13.03
CA ARG A 188 2.74 -13.42 13.19
C ARG A 188 3.76 -14.51 13.57
N GLU A 189 3.35 -15.48 14.38
CA GLU A 189 4.27 -16.45 15.01
C GLU A 189 4.53 -17.71 14.20
N ASN A 190 3.80 -17.95 13.10
CA ASN A 190 4.03 -19.12 12.28
C ASN A 190 5.07 -18.82 11.18
N PRO A 191 6.33 -19.32 11.29
CA PRO A 191 7.39 -19.06 10.32
C PRO A 191 7.10 -19.68 8.94
N ARG A 192 6.07 -20.52 8.81
CA ARG A 192 5.58 -21.04 7.52
C ARG A 192 4.57 -20.11 6.84
N THR A 193 4.03 -19.12 7.55
CA THR A 193 2.93 -18.25 7.06
C THR A 193 3.12 -16.76 7.36
N ALA A 194 4.28 -16.30 7.83
CA ALA A 194 4.55 -14.86 7.93
C ALA A 194 6.03 -14.52 8.10
N LEU A 195 6.52 -13.66 7.21
CA LEU A 195 7.38 -12.56 7.61
C LEU A 195 6.49 -11.33 7.72
N ILE A 196 5.74 -11.18 8.82
CA ILE A 196 5.24 -9.85 9.17
C ILE A 196 6.43 -9.13 9.79
N HIS A 197 7.23 -8.49 8.94
CA HIS A 197 8.12 -7.45 9.39
C HIS A 197 7.23 -6.28 9.84
N PRO A 198 7.20 -5.88 11.12
CA PRO A 198 6.83 -4.53 11.47
C PRO A 198 7.93 -3.62 10.91
N CYS A 199 7.92 -3.36 9.61
CA CYS A 199 8.79 -2.39 8.94
C CYS A 199 10.20 -2.38 9.53
N THR A 200 10.92 -3.50 9.44
CA THR A 200 12.33 -3.59 9.81
C THR A 200 13.00 -4.54 8.84
N LEU A 201 13.39 -4.03 7.68
CA LEU A 201 14.42 -4.65 6.87
C LEU A 201 15.73 -4.43 7.63
N VAL A 202 16.09 -5.39 8.47
CA VAL A 202 17.46 -5.46 8.99
C VAL A 202 18.29 -6.12 7.89
N ARG A 203 19.39 -5.45 7.53
CA ARG A 203 20.42 -5.92 6.59
C ARG A 203 20.83 -7.37 6.82
#